data_AF-A0A383CWD2-F1
#
_entry.id   AF-A0A383CWD2-F1
#
_cell.length_a   1.000
_cell.length_b   1.000
_cell.length_c   1.000
_cell.angle_alpha   90.00
_cell.angle_beta   90.00
_cell.angle_gamma   90.00
#
_symmetry.space_group_name_H-M   'P 1'
#
loop_
_entity.id
_entity.type
_entity.pdbx_description
1 polymer ?
#
loop_
_entity_poly.entity_id
_entity_poly.type
_entity_poly.pdbx_seq_one_letter_code
_entity_poly.pdbx_strand_id
1 'polypeptide(L)' 'MKNVEDKIVDALNELERWEKRKEKVQDRYKTGDADRSEIERINEQIIHYKNLLGDMKKKMNTSDVSRTIARSGN' A
#
# COMPACT_ATOMS: atom_id res chain seq x y z
N MET A 1 2.19 11.46 -17.64
CA MET A 1 2.42 11.24 -16.20
C MET A 1 1.24 10.43 -15.67
N LYS A 2 1.47 9.32 -14.96
CA LYS A 2 0.39 8.56 -14.31
C LYS A 2 -0.33 9.45 -13.27
N ASN A 3 -1.66 9.40 -13.23
CA ASN A 3 -2.45 10.11 -12.23
C ASN A 3 -2.21 9.50 -10.84
N VAL A 4 -2.55 10.23 -9.77
CA VAL A 4 -2.44 9.73 -8.40
C VAL A 4 -3.30 8.48 -8.21
N GLU A 5 -4.48 8.44 -8.83
CA GLU A 5 -5.38 7.29 -8.83
C GLU A 5 -4.72 6.05 -9.44
N ASP A 6 -4.05 6.18 -10.59
CA ASP A 6 -3.31 5.07 -11.22
C ASP A 6 -2.21 4.53 -10.29
N LYS A 7 -1.51 5.43 -9.59
CA LYS A 7 -0.47 5.04 -8.63
C LYS A 7 -1.04 4.35 -7.39
N ILE A 8 -2.24 4.72 -6.96
CA ILE A 8 -2.95 4.04 -5.88
C ILE A 8 -3.35 2.64 -6.32
N VAL A 9 -3.87 2.47 -7.53
CA VAL A 9 -4.20 1.15 -8.09
C VAL A 9 -2.96 0.27 -8.19
N ASP A 10 -1.85 0.80 -8.69
CA ASP A 10 -0.56 0.08 -8.74
C ASP A 10 -0.12 -0.36 -7.33
N ALA A 11 -0.20 0.52 -6.33
CA ALA A 11 0.18 0.21 -4.95
C ALA A 11 -0.76 -0.81 -4.28
N LEU A 12 -2.06 -0.78 -4.58
CA LEU A 12 -3.03 -1.78 -4.12
C LEU A 12 -2.73 -3.17 -4.71
N ASN A 13 -2.41 -3.23 -6.01
CA ASN A 13 -2.05 -4.48 -6.67
C ASN A 13 -0.77 -5.08 -6.08
N GLU A 14 0.24 -4.26 -5.80
CA GLU A 14 1.47 -4.72 -5.13
C GLU A 14 1.21 -5.16 -3.69
N LEU A 15 0.38 -4.44 -2.93
CA LEU A 15 -0.02 -4.85 -1.59
C LEU A 15 -0.69 -6.24 -1.60
N GLU A 16 -1.65 -6.46 -2.52
CA GLU A 16 -2.33 -7.74 -2.65
C GLU A 16 -1.35 -8.88 -3.00
N ARG A 17 -0.37 -8.61 -3.86
CA ARG A 17 0.69 -9.59 -4.19
C ARG A 17 1.51 -9.98 -2.97
N TRP A 18 1.89 -9.01 -2.14
CA TRP A 18 2.63 -9.28 -0.90
C TRP A 18 1.79 -10.03 0.13
N GLU A 19 0.50 -9.71 0.28
CA GLU A 19 -0.42 -10.42 1.17
C GLU A 19 -0.61 -11.88 0.72
N LYS A 20 -0.80 -12.15 -0.58
CA LYS A 20 -0.84 -13.52 -1.13
C LYS A 20 0.49 -14.26 -0.95
N ARG A 21 1.62 -13.55 -1.10
CA ARG A 21 2.95 -14.13 -0.87
C ARG A 21 3.13 -14.52 0.60
N LYS A 22 2.65 -13.71 1.52
CA LYS A 22 2.69 -14.00 2.97
C LYS A 22 2.01 -15.33 3.28
N GLU A 23 0.81 -15.57 2.73
CA GLU A 23 0.09 -16.83 2.93
C GLU A 23 0.93 -18.03 2.47
N LYS A 24 1.48 -17.98 1.25
CA LYS A 24 2.33 -19.05 0.71
C LYS A 24 3.60 -19.28 1.54
N VAL A 25 4.25 -18.21 2.00
CA VAL A 25 5.45 -18.33 2.84
C VAL A 25 5.12 -18.86 4.22
N GLN A 26 3.96 -18.49 4.79
CA GLN A 26 3.50 -19.06 6.06
C GLN A 26 3.27 -20.57 5.94
N ASP A 27 2.73 -21.05 4.82
CA ASP A 27 2.57 -22.49 4.62
C ASP A 27 3.91 -23.21 4.48
N ARG A 28 4.86 -22.65 3.72
CA ARG A 28 6.23 -23.19 3.66
C ARG A 28 6.98 -23.13 5.00
N TYR A 29 6.73 -22.10 5.80
CA TYR A 29 7.33 -22.00 7.14
C TYR A 29 6.83 -23.11 8.06
N LYS A 30 5.54 -23.48 7.96
CA LYS A 30 4.99 -24.63 8.70
C LYS A 30 5.62 -25.96 8.30
N THR A 31 6.01 -26.12 7.03
CA THR A 31 6.70 -27.33 6.53
C THR A 31 8.21 -27.32 6.78
N GLY A 32 8.77 -26.19 7.24
CA GLY A 32 10.21 -26.02 7.46
C GLY A 32 11.00 -25.58 6.23
N ASP A 33 10.33 -25.26 5.12
CA ASP A 33 10.93 -24.86 3.84
C ASP A 33 11.18 -23.34 3.72
N ALA A 34 10.78 -22.57 4.73
CA ALA A 34 11.02 -21.13 4.79
C ALA A 34 11.48 -20.73 6.19
N ASP A 35 12.20 -19.61 6.27
CA ASP A 35 12.67 -19.05 7.53
C ASP A 35 11.78 -17.91 8.03
N ARG A 36 11.93 -17.58 9.31
CA ARG A 36 11.20 -16.47 9.94
C ARG A 36 11.56 -15.12 9.28
N SER A 37 12.79 -14.99 8.81
CA SER A 37 13.30 -13.75 8.21
C SER A 37 12.58 -13.41 6.89
N GLU A 38 12.14 -14.40 6.11
CA GLU A 38 11.34 -14.18 4.90
C GLU A 38 9.95 -13.63 5.25
N ILE A 39 9.32 -14.13 6.31
CA ILE A 39 8.03 -13.61 6.79
C ILE A 39 8.18 -12.16 7.26
N GLU A 40 9.26 -11.84 7.98
CA GLU A 40 9.54 -10.49 8.46
C GLU A 40 9.73 -9.50 7.31
N ARG A 41 10.54 -9.85 6.30
CA ARG A 41 10.69 -9.03 5.07
C ARG A 41 9.38 -8.79 4.35
N ILE A 42 8.53 -9.82 4.23
CA ILE A 42 7.20 -9.69 3.61
C ILE A 42 6.32 -8.73 4.42
N ASN A 43 6.33 -8.84 5.75
CA ASN A 43 5.57 -7.93 6.60
C ASN A 43 6.05 -6.47 6.48
N GLU A 44 7.36 -6.23 6.37
CA GLU A 44 7.91 -4.90 6.12
C GLU A 44 7.37 -4.30 4.81
N GLN A 45 7.32 -5.10 3.74
CA GLN A 45 6.74 -4.66 2.46
C GLN A 45 5.25 -4.34 2.58
N ILE A 46 4.48 -5.19 3.27
CA ILE A 46 3.05 -4.94 3.52
C ILE A 46 2.85 -3.63 4.29
N ILE A 47 3.65 -3.38 5.34
CA ILE A 47 3.59 -2.15 6.13
C ILE A 47 3.95 -0.94 5.25
N HIS A 48 4.99 -1.05 4.43
CA HIS A 48 5.39 0.00 3.51
C HIS A 48 4.24 0.42 2.58
N TYR A 49 3.60 -0.53 1.89
CA TYR A 49 2.50 -0.22 0.97
C TYR A 49 1.25 0.30 1.70
N LYS A 50 0.93 -0.21 2.90
CA LYS A 50 -0.18 0.33 3.71
C LYS A 50 0.05 1.79 4.10
N ASN A 51 1.27 2.14 4.52
CA ASN A 51 1.63 3.51 4.83
C ASN A 51 1.59 4.41 3.60
N LEU A 52 2.15 3.94 2.48
CA LEU A 52 2.14 4.66 1.21
C LEU A 52 0.72 5.00 0.74
N LEU A 53 -0.19 4.02 0.79
CA LEU A 53 -1.61 4.21 0.45
C LEU A 53 -2.30 5.18 1.39
N GLY A 54 -2.01 5.11 2.69
CA GLY A 54 -2.52 6.05 3.68
C GLY A 54 -2.09 7.49 3.39
N ASP A 55 -0.83 7.70 3.02
CA ASP A 55 -0.30 9.03 2.69
C ASP A 55 -0.84 9.55 1.36
N MET A 56 -0.98 8.69 0.36
CA MET A 56 -1.63 9.05 -0.92
C MET A 56 -3.08 9.50 -0.70
N LYS A 57 -3.84 8.77 0.13
CA LYS A 57 -5.21 9.13 0.49
C LYS A 57 -5.30 10.48 1.20
N LYS A 58 -4.40 10.76 2.15
CA LYS A 58 -4.33 12.07 2.82
C LYS A 58 -4.08 13.20 1.82
N LYS A 59 -3.13 13.03 0.90
CA LYS A 59 -2.78 14.05 -0.12
C LYS A 59 -3.95 14.36 -1.05
N MET A 60 -4.73 13.36 -1.44
CA MET A 60 -5.95 13.58 -2.24
C MET A 60 -6.95 14.46 -1.48
N ASN A 61 -7.27 14.10 -0.24
CA ASN A 61 -8.22 14.85 0.58
C ASN A 61 -7.77 16.31 0.81
N THR A 62 -6.48 16.55 1.04
CA THR A 62 -5.96 17.92 1.20
C THR A 62 -6.08 18.74 -0.10
N SER A 63 -5.80 18.13 -1.24
CA SER A 63 -5.94 18.79 -2.55
C SER A 63 -7.39 19.17 -2.86
N ASP A 64 -8.34 18.31 -2.50
CA ASP A 64 -9.77 18.57 -2.70
C ASP A 64 -10.29 19.68 -1.77
N VAL A 65 -9.83 19.72 -0.52
CA VAL A 65 -10.17 20.81 0.43
C VAL A 65 -9.61 22.15 -0.05
N SER A 66 -8.34 22.21 -0.47
CA SER A 66 -7.74 23.44 -1.02
C SER A 66 -8.48 23.94 -2.27
N ARG A 67 -8.90 23.04 -3.16
CA ARG A 67 -9.72 23.40 -4.34
C ARG A 67 -11.12 23.92 -3.97
N THR A 68 -11.71 23.40 -2.90
CA THR A 68 -13.04 23.81 -2.43
C THR A 68 -13.00 25.21 -1.82
N ILE A 69 -12.02 25.49 -0.97
CA ILE A 69 -11.84 26.83 -0.38
C ILE A 69 -11.55 27.88 -1.46
N ALA A 70 -10.69 27.56 -2.44
CA ALA A 70 -10.40 28.47 -3.55
C ALA A 70 -11.62 28.82 -4.43
N ARG A 71 -12.67 27.99 -4.42
CA ARG A 71 -13.90 28.21 -5.19
C ARG A 71 -15.01 28.94 -4.41
N SER A 72 -14.95 28.92 -3.08
CA SER A 72 -15.95 29.58 -2.21
C SER A 72 -15.62 31.03 -1.87
N GLY A 73 -14.48 31.55 -2.33
CA GLY A 73 -14.00 32.91 -2.02
C GLY A 73 -14.23 33.94 -3.11
N ASN A 74 -15.30 33.82 -3.91
CA ASN A 74 -15.64 34.75 -4.99
C ASN A 74 -17.06 35.30 -4.84
#